data_AF-A0A0Q4BDN3-F1
#
_entry.id   AF-A0A0Q4BDN3-F1
#
_cell.length_a   1.000
_cell.length_b   1.000
_cell.length_c   1.000
_cell.angle_alpha   90.00
_cell.angle_beta   90.00
_cell.angle_gamma   90.00
#
_symmetry.space_group_name_H-M   'P 1'
#
loop_
_entity.id
_entity.type
_entity.pdbx_description
1 polymer ?
#
loop_
_entity_poly.entity_id
_entity_poly.type
_entity_poly.pdbx_seq_one_letter_code
_entity_poly.pdbx_strand_id
1 'polypeptide(L)' 'MASKNGIKLDRSKRDEMTRSIRDYFLKERGEEMGHLASDMVLDFILEELAPEFYNMGVMDSYRLMSEKVADVQLLLK' A
#
# COMPACT_ATOMS: atom_id res chain seq x y z
N MET A 1 12.53 19.62 5.85
CA MET A 1 12.41 18.15 5.97
C MET A 1 11.76 17.64 4.69
N ALA A 2 12.28 16.56 4.12
CA ALA A 2 12.06 16.14 2.74
C ALA A 2 10.57 16.08 2.34
N SER A 3 10.27 16.54 1.13
CA SER A 3 8.94 16.53 0.50
C SER A 3 8.32 15.13 0.55
N LYS A 4 7.37 14.88 1.47
CA LYS A 4 6.52 13.68 1.50
C LYS A 4 5.66 13.69 0.24
N ASN A 5 6.15 13.12 -0.86
CA ASN A 5 5.27 12.67 -1.94
C ASN A 5 4.53 11.42 -1.44
N GLY A 6 3.50 11.62 -0.62
CA GLY A 6 2.66 10.54 -0.11
C GLY A 6 2.03 9.73 -1.25
N ILE A 7 1.70 8.47 -0.97
CA ILE A 7 1.02 7.59 -1.93
C ILE A 7 -0.28 8.27 -2.38
N LYS A 8 -0.36 8.62 -3.68
CA LYS A 8 -1.53 9.28 -4.25
C LYS A 8 -2.48 8.23 -4.80
N LEU A 9 -3.71 8.25 -4.29
CA LEU A 9 -4.82 7.46 -4.81
C LEU A 9 -5.70 8.33 -5.69
N ASP A 10 -6.21 7.77 -6.78
CA ASP A 10 -7.34 8.38 -7.46
C ASP A 10 -8.61 8.28 -6.58
N ARG A 11 -9.63 9.07 -6.94
CA ARG A 11 -10.86 9.15 -6.17
C ARG A 11 -11.62 7.81 -6.12
N SER A 12 -11.69 7.09 -7.24
CA SER A 12 -12.39 5.80 -7.30
C SER A 12 -11.73 4.79 -6.37
N LYS A 13 -10.39 4.76 -6.36
CA LYS A 13 -9.64 3.83 -5.55
C LYS A 13 -9.74 4.15 -4.07
N ARG A 14 -9.72 5.43 -3.71
CA ARG A 14 -10.00 5.88 -2.35
C ARG A 14 -11.40 5.46 -1.90
N ASP A 15 -12.42 5.66 -2.73
CA ASP A 15 -13.80 5.28 -2.40
C ASP A 15 -13.94 3.76 -2.19
N GLU A 16 -13.29 2.94 -3.02
CA GLU A 16 -13.21 1.48 -2.85
C GLU A 16 -12.53 1.07 -1.54
N MET A 17 -11.38 1.70 -1.23
CA MET A 17 -10.60 1.38 -0.03
C MET A 17 -11.34 1.77 1.24
N THR A 18 -11.93 2.96 1.29
CA THR A 18 -12.72 3.38 2.46
C THR A 18 -13.98 2.53 2.63
N ARG A 19 -14.61 2.09 1.54
CA ARG A 19 -15.70 1.12 1.61
C ARG A 19 -15.23 -0.19 2.25
N SER A 20 -14.09 -0.71 1.84
CA SER A 20 -13.53 -1.94 2.40
C SER A 20 -13.27 -1.82 3.90
N ILE A 21 -12.79 -0.65 4.35
CA ILE A 21 -12.62 -0.33 5.78
C ILE A 21 -13.98 -0.36 6.50
N ARG A 22 -15.00 0.35 5.99
CA ARG A 22 -16.33 0.36 6.60
C ARG A 22 -16.94 -1.04 6.68
N ASP A 23 -16.86 -1.80 5.60
CA ASP A 23 -17.39 -3.17 5.51
C ASP A 23 -16.69 -4.10 6.51
N TYR A 24 -15.38 -3.95 6.71
CA TYR A 24 -14.62 -4.69 7.73
C TYR A 24 -15.08 -4.35 9.16
N PHE A 25 -15.25 -3.06 9.48
CA PHE A 25 -15.72 -2.65 10.81
C PHE A 25 -17.14 -3.13 11.08
N LEU A 26 -18.03 -3.05 10.09
CA LEU A 26 -19.38 -3.58 10.23
C LEU A 26 -19.36 -5.10 10.45
N LYS A 27 -18.57 -5.83 9.67
CA LYS A 27 -18.49 -7.30 9.74
C LYS A 27 -17.88 -7.80 11.04
N GLU A 28 -16.76 -7.21 11.47
CA GLU A 28 -15.97 -7.72 12.59
C GLU A 28 -16.36 -7.10 13.93
N ARG A 29 -17.01 -5.93 13.92
CA ARG A 29 -17.37 -5.18 15.15
C ARG A 29 -18.85 -4.84 15.27
N GLY A 30 -19.66 -5.09 14.24
CA GLY A 30 -21.05 -4.63 14.20
C GLY A 30 -21.18 -3.11 14.16
N GLU A 31 -20.10 -2.40 13.82
CA GLU A 31 -20.01 -0.95 13.89
C GLU A 31 -20.25 -0.33 12.51
N GLU A 32 -21.32 0.46 12.37
CA GLU A 32 -21.53 1.27 11.17
C GLU A 32 -20.60 2.49 11.17
N MET A 33 -19.50 2.38 10.43
CA MET A 33 -18.53 3.46 10.31
C MET A 33 -18.95 4.48 9.23
N GLY A 34 -18.93 5.77 9.57
CA GLY A 34 -19.19 6.85 8.62
C GLY A 34 -18.04 7.11 7.63
N HIS A 35 -18.33 7.82 6.54
CA HIS A 35 -17.34 8.14 5.49
C HIS A 35 -16.10 8.87 6.03
N LEU A 36 -16.29 9.95 6.80
CA LEU A 36 -15.19 10.74 7.36
C LEU A 36 -14.26 9.89 8.24
N ALA A 37 -14.82 9.01 9.08
CA ALA A 37 -14.04 8.13 9.93
C ALA A 37 -13.21 7.13 9.09
N SER A 38 -13.82 6.55 8.05
CA SER A 38 -13.09 5.64 7.15
C SER A 38 -11.99 6.34 6.34
N ASP A 39 -12.19 7.61 5.95
CA ASP A 39 -11.15 8.42 5.31
C ASP A 39 -9.97 8.66 6.27
N MET A 40 -10.24 9.02 7.53
CA MET A 40 -9.18 9.21 8.53
C MET A 40 -8.38 7.94 8.79
N VAL A 41 -9.05 6.77 8.82
CA VAL A 41 -8.36 5.48 8.95
C VAL A 41 -7.50 5.21 7.72
N LEU A 42 -8.02 5.46 6.52
CA LEU A 42 -7.24 5.28 5.29
C LEU A 42 -6.03 6.22 5.25
N ASP A 43 -6.18 7.48 5.64
CA ASP A 43 -5.09 8.45 5.69
C ASP A 43 -4.01 8.01 6.69
N PHE A 44 -4.39 7.53 7.88
CA PHE A 44 -3.44 6.93 8.83
C PHE A 44 -2.67 5.76 8.20
N ILE A 45 -3.36 4.84 7.52
CA ILE A 45 -2.71 3.70 6.85
C ILE A 45 -1.72 4.20 5.79
N LEU A 46 -2.11 5.18 4.96
CA LEU A 46 -1.28 5.72 3.90
C LEU A 46 -0.04 6.46 4.42
N GLU A 47 -0.15 7.15 5.55
CA GLU A 47 0.94 7.95 6.11
C GLU A 47 1.90 7.13 6.96
N GLU A 48 1.39 6.20 7.77
CA GLU A 48 2.16 5.52 8.80
C GLU A 48 2.55 4.08 8.43
N LEU A 49 1.69 3.37 7.68
CA LEU A 49 1.90 1.94 7.42
C LEU A 49 2.35 1.66 5.98
N ALA A 50 1.74 2.33 5.01
CA ALA A 50 1.94 2.07 3.60
C ALA A 50 3.39 2.27 3.10
N PRO A 51 4.19 3.23 3.61
CA PRO A 51 5.59 3.37 3.19
C PRO A 51 6.43 2.12 3.45
N GLU A 52 6.20 1.44 4.58
CA GLU A 52 6.93 0.21 4.93
C GLU A 52 6.62 -0.91 3.92
N PHE A 53 5.33 -1.17 3.67
CA PHE A 53 4.90 -2.18 2.71
C PHE A 53 5.36 -1.87 1.29
N TYR A 54 5.30 -0.60 0.88
CA TYR A 54 5.75 -0.18 -0.44
C TYR A 54 7.25 -0.41 -0.62
N ASN A 55 8.07 0.00 0.36
CA ASN A 55 9.51 -0.19 0.32
C ASN A 55 9.91 -1.68 0.32
N MET A 56 9.22 -2.51 1.11
CA MET A 56 9.41 -3.96 1.06
C MET A 56 9.13 -4.52 -0.35
N GLY A 57 8.02 -4.14 -0.97
CA GLY A 57 7.68 -4.58 -2.33
C GLY A 57 8.68 -4.13 -3.39
N VAL A 58 9.22 -2.91 -3.27
CA VAL A 58 10.30 -2.41 -4.15
C VAL A 58 11.57 -3.23 -3.96
N MET A 59 11.96 -3.52 -2.72
CA MET A 59 13.14 -4.32 -2.42
C MET A 59 13.02 -5.77 -2.90
N ASP A 60 11.83 -6.37 -2.79
CA ASP A 60 11.59 -7.72 -3.30
C ASP A 60 11.67 -7.76 -4.82
N SER A 61 11.12 -6.74 -5.50
CA SER A 61 11.25 -6.58 -6.96
C SER A 61 12.71 -6.44 -7.39
N TYR A 62 13.49 -5.66 -6.64
CA TYR A 62 14.93 -5.49 -6.87
C TYR A 62 15.70 -6.81 -6.71
N ARG A 63 15.45 -7.57 -5.65
CA ARG A 63 16.08 -8.88 -5.42
C ARG A 63 15.80 -9.84 -6.57
N LEU A 64 14.53 -9.99 -6.94
CA LEU A 64 14.12 -10.85 -8.05
C LEU A 64 14.83 -10.45 -9.34
N MET A 65 14.89 -9.15 -9.66
CA MET A 65 15.56 -8.69 -10.87
C MET A 65 17.07 -8.93 -10.82
N SER A 66 17.69 -8.73 -9.66
CA SER A 66 19.13 -8.95 -9.47
C SER A 66 19.51 -10.41 -9.69
N GLU A 67 18.70 -11.34 -9.18
CA GLU A 67 18.84 -12.78 -9.44
C GLU A 67 18.75 -13.08 -10.94
N LYS A 68 17.76 -12.52 -11.63
CA LYS A 68 17.61 -12.72 -13.08
C LYS A 68 18.77 -12.16 -13.89
N VAL A 69 19.32 -11.02 -13.48
CA VAL A 69 20.52 -10.45 -14.11
C VAL A 69 21.74 -11.35 -13.87
N ALA A 70 21.89 -11.89 -12.67
CA ALA A 70 22.95 -12.85 -12.37
C ALA A 70 22.83 -14.13 -13.21
N ASP A 71 21.60 -14.66 -13.38
CA ASP A 71 21.32 -15.80 -14.25
C ASP A 71 21.82 -15.55 -15.69
N VAL A 72 21.55 -14.35 -16.24
CA VAL A 72 21.99 -13.98 -17.60
C VAL A 72 23.52 -13.85 -17.69
N GLN A 73 24.18 -13.29 -16.67
CA GLN A 73 25.64 -13.15 -16.64
C GLN A 73 26.36 -14.50 -16.65
N LEU A 74 25.76 -15.55 -16.08
CA LEU A 74 26.32 -16.91 -16.11
C LEU A 74 26.41 -17.47 -17.54
N LEU A 75 25.62 -16.97 -18.49
CA LEU A 75 25.68 -17.39 -19.90
C LEU A 75 26.90 -16.86 -20.66
N LEU A 76 27.63 -15.89 -20.12
CA LEU A 76 28.84 -15.32 -20.73
C LEU A 76 30.11 -16.12 -20.39
N LYS A 77 29.98 -17.22 -19.66
CA LYS A 77 31.08 -18.10 -19.25
C LYS A 77 31.18 -19.33 -20.15
#